data_AF-A0A7G3BWV6-F1
#
_entry.id   AF-A0A7G3BWV6-F1
#
_cell.length_a   1.000
_cell.length_b   1.000
_cell.length_c   1.000
_cell.angle_alpha   90.00
_cell.angle_beta   90.00
_cell.angle_gamma   90.00
#
_symmetry.space_group_name_H-M   'P 1'
#
loop_
_entity.id
_entity.type
_entity.pdbx_description
1 polymer ?
#
loop_
_entity_poly.entity_id
_entity_poly.type
_entity_poly.pdbx_seq_one_letter_code
_entity_poly.pdbx_strand_id
1 'polypeptide(L)'
;MFIEGKIKKYNSERGFGFIDVDGDHADVFFHIKDFPKTAGEPKIGEKLKFLIVEGNGKFKAANIVRLDLKTVSTNYPNHSDNGASDPKLMLKPTQSSKKGLAFTIVGLIIIAILAGLVFQKYQTFQQAKALKTAQLIEEQKRIVEQQREAVGELPEVKLSEKTEHALKAPSTPPVQTYNASPVTATQKFSCDGRQHCSQMRSLEEARWFVRNCPNTKMDGDNDGEPCENDSRWR
;
A
#
# COMPACT_ATOMS: atom_id res chain seq x y z
N MET A 1 -6.16 -2.67 11.26
CA MET A 1 -7.61 -2.46 11.49
C MET A 1 -8.27 -3.84 11.46
N PHE A 2 -9.27 -4.09 12.33
CA PHE A 2 -10.02 -5.35 12.27
C PHE A 2 -10.99 -5.33 11.10
N ILE A 3 -11.03 -6.43 10.36
CA ILE A 3 -11.86 -6.64 9.18
C ILE A 3 -12.73 -7.87 9.44
N GLU A 4 -13.92 -7.86 8.85
CA GLU A 4 -14.89 -8.94 8.95
C GLU A 4 -15.01 -9.67 7.62
N GLY A 5 -15.26 -10.96 7.67
CA GLY A 5 -15.34 -11.80 6.48
C GLY A 5 -15.92 -13.18 6.78
N LYS A 6 -16.04 -14.01 5.75
CA LYS A 6 -16.61 -15.37 5.85
C LYS A 6 -15.63 -16.41 5.32
N ILE A 7 -15.62 -17.61 5.92
CA ILE A 7 -14.78 -18.69 5.40
C ILE A 7 -15.30 -19.14 4.03
N LYS A 8 -14.50 -18.90 2.98
CA LYS A 8 -14.81 -19.32 1.61
C LYS A 8 -14.45 -20.78 1.37
N LYS A 9 -13.28 -21.18 1.84
CA LYS A 9 -12.72 -22.51 1.65
C LYS A 9 -11.87 -22.91 2.83
N TYR A 10 -11.97 -24.17 3.24
CA TYR A 10 -11.14 -24.75 4.29
C TYR A 10 -10.75 -26.18 3.90
N ASN A 11 -9.47 -26.52 4.08
CA ASN A 11 -8.96 -27.87 3.95
C ASN A 11 -8.48 -28.35 5.32
N SER A 12 -9.18 -29.33 5.91
CA SER A 12 -8.89 -29.88 7.24
C SER A 12 -7.59 -30.68 7.27
N GLU A 13 -7.30 -31.46 6.23
CA GLU A 13 -6.08 -32.28 6.13
C GLU A 13 -4.81 -31.42 6.16
N ARG A 14 -4.82 -30.29 5.45
CA ARG A 14 -3.67 -29.37 5.35
C ARG A 14 -3.74 -28.23 6.35
N GLY A 15 -4.86 -28.05 7.05
CA GLY A 15 -5.04 -27.07 8.12
C GLY A 15 -5.00 -25.61 7.67
N PHE A 16 -5.41 -25.30 6.45
CA PHE A 16 -5.46 -23.91 5.94
C PHE A 16 -6.75 -23.62 5.17
N GLY A 17 -7.05 -22.34 5.01
CA GLY A 17 -8.20 -21.89 4.26
C GLY A 17 -8.09 -20.44 3.79
N PHE A 18 -9.20 -19.97 3.23
CA PHE A 18 -9.34 -18.61 2.70
C PHE A 18 -10.62 -17.97 3.24
N ILE A 19 -10.51 -16.70 3.59
CA ILE A 19 -11.60 -15.84 4.06
C ILE A 19 -11.97 -14.89 2.94
N ASP A 20 -13.24 -14.90 2.57
CA ASP A 20 -13.89 -13.92 1.71
C ASP A 20 -14.14 -12.66 2.54
N VAL A 21 -13.71 -11.52 2.04
CA VAL A 21 -13.88 -10.21 2.70
C VAL A 21 -14.78 -9.37 1.82
N ASP A 22 -15.83 -8.80 2.40
CA ASP A 22 -16.72 -7.91 1.65
C ASP A 22 -15.94 -6.64 1.23
N GLY A 23 -15.82 -6.39 -0.08
CA GLY A 23 -15.09 -5.24 -0.66
C GLY A 23 -14.08 -5.62 -1.76
N ASP A 24 -13.13 -4.73 -2.06
CA ASP A 24 -12.05 -4.93 -3.05
C ASP A 24 -10.83 -5.68 -2.49
N HIS A 25 -11.01 -6.46 -1.42
CA HIS A 25 -9.92 -7.23 -0.83
C HIS A 25 -9.82 -8.62 -1.45
N ALA A 26 -8.62 -9.02 -1.87
CA ALA A 26 -8.36 -10.39 -2.29
C ALA A 26 -8.59 -11.38 -1.13
N ASP A 27 -8.95 -12.62 -1.49
CA ASP A 27 -9.14 -13.73 -0.54
C ASP A 27 -7.98 -13.82 0.46
N VAL A 28 -8.28 -13.72 1.75
CA VAL A 28 -7.26 -13.67 2.80
C VAL A 28 -6.94 -15.09 3.27
N PHE A 29 -5.66 -15.47 3.19
CA PHE A 29 -5.18 -16.77 3.66
C PHE A 29 -5.19 -16.87 5.19
N PHE A 30 -5.57 -18.02 5.73
CA PHE A 30 -5.41 -18.32 7.16
C PHE A 30 -4.91 -19.75 7.40
N HIS A 31 -4.25 -19.94 8.55
CA HIS A 31 -3.87 -21.26 9.06
C HIS A 31 -4.71 -21.61 10.30
N ILE A 32 -5.02 -22.90 10.51
CA ILE A 32 -5.70 -23.40 11.72
C ILE A 32 -4.99 -23.01 13.04
N LYS A 33 -3.69 -22.70 12.99
CA LYS A 33 -2.92 -22.26 14.16
C LYS A 33 -3.30 -20.85 14.62
N ASP A 34 -3.76 -20.01 13.70
CA ASP A 34 -4.24 -18.65 13.98
C ASP A 34 -5.71 -18.65 14.45
N PHE A 35 -6.38 -19.81 14.40
CA PHE A 35 -7.75 -20.01 14.86
C PHE A 35 -7.81 -20.34 16.36
N PRO A 36 -8.85 -19.86 17.08
CA PRO A 36 -9.05 -20.21 18.47
C PRO A 36 -9.39 -21.70 18.60
N LYS A 37 -8.56 -22.43 19.35
CA LYS A 37 -8.68 -23.89 19.53
C LYS A 37 -9.93 -24.32 20.28
N THR A 38 -10.49 -23.44 21.10
CA THR A 38 -11.64 -23.71 21.98
C THR A 38 -12.95 -23.93 21.21
N ALA A 39 -12.98 -23.58 19.93
CA ALA A 39 -14.18 -23.49 19.10
C ALA A 39 -14.35 -24.64 18.08
N GLY A 40 -13.46 -25.64 18.11
CA GLY A 40 -13.46 -26.72 17.12
C GLY A 40 -12.86 -26.31 15.77
N GLU A 41 -13.17 -27.05 14.71
CA GLU A 41 -12.65 -26.76 13.35
C GLU A 41 -13.40 -25.59 12.68
N PRO A 42 -12.76 -24.85 11.76
CA PRO A 42 -13.39 -23.80 10.97
C PRO A 42 -14.44 -24.35 10.02
N LYS A 43 -15.59 -23.68 9.90
CA LYS A 43 -16.67 -24.11 8.98
C LYS A 43 -16.84 -23.14 7.82
N ILE A 44 -17.03 -23.67 6.62
CA ILE A 44 -17.32 -22.86 5.43
C ILE A 44 -18.60 -22.04 5.68
N GLY A 45 -18.56 -20.74 5.36
CA GLY A 45 -19.63 -19.79 5.60
C GLY A 45 -19.60 -19.09 6.97
N GLU A 46 -18.75 -19.52 7.90
CA GLU A 46 -18.62 -18.93 9.24
C GLU A 46 -18.08 -17.50 9.18
N LYS A 47 -18.74 -16.57 9.85
CA LYS A 47 -18.32 -15.16 9.99
C LYS A 47 -17.24 -15.02 11.03
N LEU A 48 -16.23 -14.25 10.66
CA LEU A 48 -15.04 -14.00 11.45
C LEU A 48 -14.71 -12.52 11.48
N LYS A 49 -14.00 -12.12 12.52
CA LYS A 49 -13.32 -10.83 12.65
C LYS A 49 -11.84 -11.07 12.87
N PHE A 50 -10.98 -10.41 12.11
CA PHE A 50 -9.55 -10.68 12.12
C PHE A 50 -8.73 -9.46 11.69
N LEU A 51 -7.41 -9.55 11.83
CA LEU A 51 -6.44 -8.57 11.33
C LEU A 51 -5.71 -9.14 10.10
N ILE A 52 -5.61 -8.36 9.03
CA ILE A 52 -4.71 -8.68 7.93
C ILE A 52 -3.29 -8.30 8.34
N VAL A 53 -2.37 -9.26 8.29
CA VAL A 53 -0.94 -9.07 8.55
C VAL A 53 -0.12 -9.59 7.38
N GLU A 54 0.96 -8.92 7.05
CA GLU A 54 1.89 -9.35 6.01
C GLU A 54 2.95 -10.30 6.61
N GLY A 55 3.17 -11.45 5.97
CA GLY A 55 4.21 -12.39 6.34
C GLY A 55 4.80 -13.07 5.11
N ASN A 56 6.13 -13.02 4.96
CA ASN A 56 6.85 -13.58 3.80
C ASN A 56 6.31 -13.08 2.45
N GLY A 57 5.92 -11.80 2.37
CA GLY A 57 5.36 -11.18 1.17
C GLY A 57 3.95 -11.66 0.80
N LYS A 58 3.22 -12.30 1.73
CA LYS A 58 1.83 -12.73 1.56
C LYS A 58 0.97 -12.18 2.69
N PHE A 59 -0.25 -11.78 2.36
CA PHE A 59 -1.24 -11.37 3.36
C PHE A 59 -1.89 -12.59 4.01
N LYS A 60 -1.94 -12.58 5.34
CA LYS A 60 -2.61 -13.62 6.14
C LYS A 60 -3.51 -13.01 7.20
N ALA A 61 -4.52 -13.76 7.62
CA ALA A 61 -5.36 -13.41 8.76
C ALA A 61 -4.65 -13.77 10.08
N ALA A 62 -4.69 -12.87 11.06
CA ALA A 62 -4.23 -13.07 12.42
C ALA A 62 -5.28 -12.56 13.42
N ASN A 63 -5.20 -12.99 14.68
CA ASN A 63 -6.17 -12.65 15.74
C ASN A 63 -7.62 -12.92 15.30
N ILE A 64 -7.89 -14.15 14.86
CA ILE A 64 -9.19 -14.55 14.33
C ILE A 64 -10.17 -14.76 15.48
N VAL A 65 -11.31 -14.05 15.42
CA VAL A 65 -12.43 -14.16 16.35
C VAL A 65 -13.65 -14.64 15.56
N ARG A 66 -14.29 -15.71 16.04
CA ARG A 66 -15.50 -16.26 15.41
C ARG A 66 -16.73 -15.48 15.89
N LEU A 67 -17.51 -14.94 14.96
CA LEU A 67 -18.69 -14.14 15.27
C LEU A 67 -19.97 -14.99 15.36
N ASP A 68 -20.01 -16.14 14.66
CA ASP A 68 -21.20 -17.00 14.62
C ASP A 68 -21.30 -17.97 15.81
N LEU A 69 -20.24 -18.11 16.60
CA LEU A 69 -20.29 -18.83 17.86
C LEU A 69 -20.79 -17.87 18.95
N LYS A 70 -22.11 -17.88 19.17
CA LYS A 70 -22.70 -17.40 20.42
C LYS A 70 -21.91 -18.07 21.54
N THR A 71 -21.14 -17.27 22.26
CA THR A 71 -20.22 -17.68 23.31
C THR A 71 -20.90 -18.73 24.19
N VAL A 72 -20.49 -19.99 24.07
CA VAL A 72 -20.64 -20.91 25.20
C VAL A 72 -19.71 -20.33 26.24
N SER A 73 -20.28 -19.46 27.07
CA SER A 73 -19.66 -18.95 28.28
C SER A 73 -19.19 -20.17 29.05
N THR A 74 -17.90 -20.47 28.96
CA THR A 74 -17.26 -21.35 29.91
C THR A 74 -17.54 -20.76 31.28
N ASN A 75 -18.25 -21.52 32.12
CA ASN A 75 -18.41 -21.28 33.55
C ASN A 75 -17.12 -20.70 34.15
N TYR A 76 -17.07 -19.38 34.26
CA TYR A 76 -16.29 -18.69 35.26
C TYR A 76 -17.19 -18.65 36.49
N PRO A 77 -16.79 -19.18 37.66
CA PRO A 77 -17.56 -18.97 38.86
C PRO A 77 -17.64 -17.46 39.11
N ASN A 78 -18.87 -16.93 39.06
CA ASN A 78 -19.21 -15.61 39.56
C ASN A 78 -18.74 -15.50 41.00
N HIS A 79 -17.66 -14.75 41.24
CA HIS A 79 -17.45 -14.16 42.54
C HIS A 79 -17.94 -12.72 42.44
N SER A 80 -19.07 -12.47 43.11
CA SER A 80 -19.73 -11.18 43.16
C SER A 80 -18.77 -10.08 43.60
N ASP A 81 -18.90 -8.98 42.87
CA ASP A 81 -18.33 -7.67 43.11
C ASP A 81 -18.59 -7.19 44.54
N ASN A 82 -17.57 -6.57 45.15
CA ASN A 82 -17.68 -5.57 46.21
C ASN A 82 -16.27 -5.04 46.52
N GLY A 83 -15.88 -3.93 45.91
CA GLY A 83 -14.74 -3.15 46.40
C GLY A 83 -14.03 -2.34 45.34
N ALA A 84 -14.30 -1.04 45.36
CA ALA A 84 -13.59 -0.01 44.62
C ALA A 84 -12.06 -0.12 44.76
N SER A 85 -11.33 -0.02 43.63
CA SER A 85 -10.13 0.83 43.45
C SER A 85 -9.42 0.53 42.11
N ASP A 86 -9.26 1.58 41.30
CA ASP A 86 -8.23 1.87 40.30
C ASP A 86 -7.57 0.74 39.47
N PRO A 87 -7.64 0.77 38.13
CA PRO A 87 -6.76 -0.06 37.31
C PRO A 87 -5.37 0.58 37.20
N LYS A 88 -4.49 0.28 38.16
CA LYS A 88 -3.05 0.41 37.96
C LYS A 88 -2.61 -0.64 36.95
N LEU A 89 -2.18 -0.19 35.76
CA LEU A 89 -1.43 -0.98 34.78
C LEU A 89 -0.25 -1.68 35.49
N MET A 90 -0.37 -2.98 35.71
CA MET A 90 0.69 -3.84 36.22
C MET A 90 0.96 -4.91 35.17
N LEU A 91 2.02 -4.72 34.38
CA LEU A 91 2.70 -5.81 33.70
C LEU A 91 3.14 -6.83 34.76
N LYS A 92 2.59 -8.05 34.74
CA LYS A 92 3.16 -9.17 35.49
C LYS A 92 4.37 -9.72 34.71
N PRO A 93 5.58 -9.76 35.31
CA PRO A 93 6.67 -10.52 34.75
C PRO A 93 6.42 -12.01 35.02
N THR A 94 6.46 -12.80 33.95
CA THR A 94 6.42 -14.27 34.00
C THR A 94 7.59 -14.82 34.81
N GLN A 95 7.25 -15.72 35.74
CA GLN A 95 8.10 -16.35 36.73
C GLN A 95 9.27 -17.11 36.07
N SER A 96 10.49 -16.60 36.28
CA SER A 96 11.74 -17.20 35.82
C SER A 96 12.09 -18.43 36.65
N SER A 97 12.03 -19.61 36.03
CA SER A 97 12.72 -20.79 36.51
C SER A 97 14.22 -20.63 36.22
N LYS A 98 15.04 -20.58 37.28
CA LYS A 98 16.48 -20.22 37.27
C LYS A 98 17.40 -21.17 36.48
N LYS A 99 16.87 -22.16 35.75
CA LYS A 99 17.63 -23.02 34.83
C LYS A 99 17.52 -22.61 33.35
N GLY A 100 16.66 -21.63 33.01
CA GLY A 100 16.47 -21.14 31.64
C GLY A 100 17.24 -19.87 31.25
N LEU A 101 17.83 -19.15 32.22
CA LEU A 101 18.43 -17.82 31.98
C LEU A 101 19.76 -17.86 31.19
N ALA A 102 20.57 -18.91 31.38
CA ALA A 102 21.83 -19.06 30.66
C ALA A 102 21.62 -19.33 29.16
N PHE A 103 20.65 -20.18 28.81
CA PHE A 103 20.31 -20.47 27.42
C PHE A 103 19.74 -19.26 26.68
N THR A 104 18.96 -18.40 27.37
CA THR A 104 18.44 -17.17 26.77
C THR A 104 19.55 -16.15 26.45
N ILE A 105 20.57 -16.02 27.32
CA ILE A 105 21.68 -15.08 27.09
C ILE A 105 22.57 -15.56 25.94
N VAL A 106 22.91 -16.86 25.91
CA VAL A 106 23.69 -17.44 24.82
C VAL A 106 22.95 -17.33 23.48
N GLY A 107 21.63 -17.57 23.48
CA GLY A 107 20.79 -17.39 22.30
C GLY A 107 20.78 -15.95 21.77
N LEU A 108 20.65 -14.96 22.67
CA LEU A 108 20.71 -13.55 22.28
C LEU A 108 22.07 -13.13 21.75
N ILE A 109 23.16 -13.65 22.31
CA ILE A 109 24.52 -13.40 21.81
C ILE A 109 24.70 -13.98 20.41
N ILE A 110 24.24 -15.21 20.16
CA ILE A 110 24.31 -15.83 18.82
C ILE A 110 23.50 -15.02 17.82
N ILE A 111 22.28 -14.60 18.18
CA ILE A 111 21.44 -13.75 17.31
C ILE A 111 22.14 -12.42 17.01
N ALA A 112 22.75 -11.78 18.00
CA ALA A 112 23.49 -10.53 17.80
C ALA A 112 24.71 -10.70 16.88
N ILE A 113 25.45 -11.82 17.03
CA ILE A 113 26.58 -12.14 16.14
C ILE A 113 26.09 -12.37 14.71
N LEU A 114 25.04 -13.18 14.52
CA LEU A 114 24.46 -13.42 13.19
C LEU A 114 23.92 -12.13 12.56
N ALA A 115 23.23 -11.30 13.34
CA ALA A 115 22.76 -9.98 12.88
C ALA A 115 23.95 -9.08 12.48
N GLY A 116 25.04 -9.08 13.25
CA GLY A 116 26.26 -8.35 12.91
C GLY A 116 26.90 -8.81 11.61
N LEU A 117 27.02 -10.14 11.40
CA LEU A 117 27.56 -10.72 10.16
C LEU A 117 26.69 -10.40 8.94
N VAL A 118 25.36 -10.50 9.09
CA VAL A 118 24.40 -10.14 8.05
C VAL A 118 24.48 -8.64 7.76
N PHE A 119 24.55 -7.80 8.79
CA PHE A 119 24.68 -6.35 8.64
C PHE A 119 25.99 -5.96 7.93
N GLN A 120 27.10 -6.63 8.25
CA GLN A 120 28.38 -6.42 7.57
C GLN A 120 28.29 -6.77 6.08
N LYS A 121 27.65 -7.89 5.72
CA LYS A 121 27.42 -8.27 4.31
C LYS A 121 26.44 -7.34 3.61
N TYR A 122 25.42 -6.85 4.32
CA TYR A 122 24.47 -5.89 3.79
C TYR A 122 25.17 -4.56 3.46
N GLN A 123 26.06 -4.08 4.34
CA GLN A 123 26.84 -2.87 4.10
C GLN A 123 27.72 -2.98 2.85
N THR A 124 28.45 -4.10 2.67
CA THR A 124 29.32 -4.27 1.49
C THR A 124 28.53 -4.33 0.18
N PHE A 125 27.35 -4.97 0.19
CA PHE A 125 26.45 -5.00 -0.95
C PHE A 125 25.95 -3.60 -1.33
N GLN A 126 25.59 -2.79 -0.34
CA GLN A 126 25.13 -1.42 -0.56
C GLN A 126 26.25 -0.53 -1.11
N GLN A 127 27.49 -0.67 -0.61
CA GLN A 127 28.66 0.03 -1.15
C GLN A 127 28.94 -0.35 -2.62
N ALA A 128 28.88 -1.65 -2.95
CA ALA A 128 29.07 -2.12 -4.32
C ALA A 128 28.02 -1.57 -5.29
N LYS A 129 26.76 -1.46 -4.84
CA LYS A 129 25.70 -0.80 -5.61
C LYS A 129 25.98 0.69 -5.80
N ALA A 130 26.33 1.40 -4.72
CA ALA A 130 26.62 2.84 -4.78
C ALA A 130 27.76 3.16 -5.76
N LEU A 131 28.80 2.34 -5.79
CA LEU A 131 29.92 2.51 -6.74
C LEU A 131 29.46 2.34 -8.19
N LYS A 132 28.68 1.31 -8.51
CA LYS A 132 28.12 1.11 -9.86
C LYS A 132 27.23 2.28 -10.28
N THR A 133 26.38 2.77 -9.37
CA THR A 133 25.53 3.93 -9.65
C THR A 133 26.37 5.18 -9.93
N ALA A 134 27.43 5.42 -9.14
CA ALA A 134 28.35 6.54 -9.37
C ALA A 134 29.04 6.45 -10.75
N GLN A 135 29.48 5.25 -11.15
CA GLN A 135 30.06 5.00 -12.47
C GLN A 135 29.08 5.31 -13.60
N LEU A 136 27.82 4.84 -13.49
CA LEU A 136 26.78 5.11 -14.50
C LEU A 136 26.45 6.60 -14.61
N ILE A 137 26.40 7.32 -13.48
CA ILE A 137 26.17 8.77 -13.46
C ILE A 137 27.30 9.50 -14.18
N GLU A 138 28.55 9.10 -13.94
CA GLU A 138 29.71 9.72 -14.59
C GLU A 138 29.72 9.42 -16.10
N GLU A 139 29.39 8.20 -16.52
CA GLU A 139 29.23 7.84 -17.92
C GLU A 139 28.14 8.68 -18.61
N GLN A 140 26.96 8.79 -18.00
CA GLN A 140 25.90 9.65 -18.51
C GLN A 140 26.35 11.10 -18.63
N LYS A 141 27.09 11.62 -17.64
CA LYS A 141 27.61 12.99 -17.70
C LYS A 141 28.56 13.17 -18.89
N ARG A 142 29.41 12.20 -19.19
CA ARG A 142 30.30 12.24 -20.37
C ARG A 142 29.50 12.22 -21.67
N ILE A 143 28.44 11.41 -21.76
CA ILE A 143 27.56 11.37 -22.94
C ILE A 143 26.89 12.74 -23.15
N VAL A 144 26.37 13.35 -22.08
CA VAL A 144 25.74 14.68 -22.14
C VAL A 144 26.74 15.76 -22.56
N GLU A 145 27.97 15.73 -22.03
CA GLU A 145 29.00 16.71 -22.41
C GLU A 145 29.43 16.52 -23.88
N GLN A 146 29.58 15.28 -24.36
CA GLN A 146 29.85 15.01 -25.77
C GLN A 146 28.73 15.51 -26.68
N GLN A 147 27.46 15.33 -26.29
CA GLN A 147 26.33 15.90 -27.02
C GLN A 147 26.39 17.42 -27.05
N ARG A 148 26.76 18.06 -25.93
CA ARG A 148 26.92 19.51 -25.84
C ARG A 148 28.03 20.04 -26.76
N GLU A 149 29.18 19.37 -26.81
CA GLU A 149 30.28 19.70 -27.72
C GLU A 149 29.88 19.50 -29.19
N ALA A 150 29.14 18.43 -29.50
CA ALA A 150 28.67 18.12 -30.86
C ALA A 150 27.59 19.11 -31.36
N VAL A 151 26.78 19.67 -30.46
CA VAL A 151 25.81 20.72 -30.79
C VAL A 151 26.51 22.07 -31.09
N GLY A 152 27.76 22.25 -30.67
CA GLY A 152 28.58 23.44 -30.93
C GLY A 152 28.04 24.73 -30.30
N GLU A 153 28.73 25.86 -30.50
CA GLU A 153 28.15 27.18 -30.27
C GLU A 153 27.03 27.40 -31.28
N LEU A 154 25.78 27.22 -30.84
CA LEU A 154 24.62 27.72 -31.58
C LEU A 154 24.89 29.20 -31.92
N PRO A 155 24.77 29.61 -33.19
CA PRO A 155 25.01 30.99 -33.56
C PRO A 155 24.11 31.88 -32.71
N GLU A 156 24.67 32.96 -32.16
CA GLU A 156 23.91 33.96 -31.41
C GLU A 156 22.76 34.44 -32.30
N VAL A 157 21.55 33.98 -31.99
CA VAL A 157 20.35 34.35 -32.73
C VAL A 157 20.16 35.84 -32.47
N LYS A 158 20.63 36.70 -33.38
CA LYS A 158 20.34 38.13 -33.34
C LYS A 158 18.83 38.27 -33.37
N LEU A 159 18.28 38.58 -32.20
CA LEU A 159 16.86 38.74 -31.99
C LEU A 159 16.38 39.81 -32.98
N SER A 160 15.42 39.47 -33.84
CA SER A 160 14.89 40.42 -34.83
C SER A 160 14.43 41.69 -34.11
N GLU A 161 14.68 42.85 -34.71
CA GLU A 161 14.32 44.19 -34.20
C GLU A 161 12.84 44.25 -33.74
N LYS A 162 11.97 43.50 -34.41
CA LYS A 162 10.55 43.33 -34.07
C LYS A 162 10.31 42.71 -32.69
N THR A 163 11.20 41.83 -32.26
CA THR A 163 11.18 41.15 -30.96
C THR A 163 11.70 42.07 -29.87
N GLU A 164 12.78 42.81 -30.11
CA GLU A 164 13.26 43.83 -29.14
C GLU A 164 12.21 44.92 -28.89
N HIS A 165 11.52 45.37 -29.94
CA HIS A 165 10.41 46.32 -29.81
C HIS A 165 9.20 45.74 -29.03
N ALA A 166 8.95 44.43 -29.12
CA ALA A 166 7.91 43.76 -28.34
C ALA A 166 8.29 43.62 -26.84
N LEU A 167 9.58 43.49 -26.51
CA LEU A 167 10.06 43.46 -25.12
C LEU A 167 10.06 44.84 -24.45
N LYS A 168 10.07 45.94 -25.23
CA LYS A 168 10.13 47.31 -24.70
C LYS A 168 8.76 47.96 -24.47
N ALA A 169 7.68 47.32 -24.89
CA ALA A 169 6.32 47.77 -24.61
C ALA A 169 5.93 47.49 -23.13
N PRO A 170 5.22 48.42 -22.43
CA PRO A 170 4.72 48.13 -21.10
C PRO A 170 3.71 46.99 -21.17
N SER A 171 4.03 45.91 -20.46
CA SER A 171 3.24 44.69 -20.36
C SER A 171 1.83 44.98 -19.83
N THR A 172 0.83 44.59 -20.60
CA THR A 172 -0.54 44.34 -20.12
C THR A 172 -0.92 42.92 -20.56
N PRO A 173 -1.80 42.22 -19.82
CA PRO A 173 -1.60 41.55 -18.53
C PRO A 173 -0.59 40.38 -18.62
N PRO A 174 -0.29 39.63 -17.52
CA PRO A 174 0.72 38.58 -17.57
C PRO A 174 0.33 37.50 -18.58
N VAL A 175 1.23 37.27 -19.55
CA VAL A 175 1.32 36.00 -20.26
C VAL A 175 1.50 34.95 -19.18
N GLN A 176 0.48 34.09 -19.02
CA GLN A 176 0.63 32.89 -18.21
C GLN A 176 1.75 32.09 -18.87
N THR A 177 2.91 32.10 -18.23
CA THR A 177 3.87 31.02 -18.36
C THR A 177 3.09 29.73 -18.21
N TYR A 178 2.97 28.97 -19.29
CA TYR A 178 2.66 27.55 -19.20
C TYR A 178 3.88 26.90 -18.54
N ASN A 179 3.98 27.09 -17.22
CA ASN A 179 4.55 26.10 -16.36
C ASN A 179 3.84 24.80 -16.75
N ALA A 180 4.62 23.80 -17.16
CA ALA A 180 4.26 22.42 -16.90
C ALA A 180 4.11 22.29 -15.37
N SER A 181 2.94 22.64 -14.87
CA SER A 181 2.45 22.38 -13.54
C SER A 181 1.12 21.67 -13.75
N PRO A 182 0.89 20.54 -13.05
CA PRO A 182 -0.29 19.74 -13.26
C PRO A 182 -1.50 20.61 -12.98
N VAL A 183 -2.40 20.72 -13.96
CA VAL A 183 -3.75 21.20 -13.75
C VAL A 183 -4.38 20.26 -12.73
N THR A 184 -4.25 20.61 -11.45
CA THR A 184 -5.09 20.09 -10.38
C THR A 184 -6.47 20.66 -10.66
N ALA A 185 -7.20 20.01 -11.57
CA ALA A 185 -8.64 20.15 -11.66
C ALA A 185 -9.17 19.88 -10.26
N THR A 186 -9.71 20.93 -9.64
CA THR A 186 -10.29 20.91 -8.30
C THR A 186 -11.21 19.71 -8.19
N GLN A 187 -10.78 18.72 -7.40
CA GLN A 187 -11.41 17.41 -7.29
C GLN A 187 -12.84 17.53 -6.78
N LYS A 188 -13.81 17.46 -7.70
CA LYS A 188 -15.25 17.38 -7.39
C LYS A 188 -15.89 16.09 -7.88
N PHE A 189 -15.07 15.10 -8.22
CA PHE A 189 -15.56 13.81 -8.65
C PHE A 189 -15.53 12.87 -7.45
N SER A 190 -16.63 12.17 -7.23
CA SER A 190 -16.80 11.18 -6.17
C SER A 190 -17.55 10.01 -6.78
N CYS A 191 -17.25 8.80 -6.32
CA CYS A 191 -17.91 7.60 -6.81
C CYS A 191 -19.37 7.58 -6.33
N ASP A 192 -20.26 8.06 -7.18
CA ASP A 192 -21.70 8.18 -6.96
C ASP A 192 -22.50 7.03 -7.58
N GLY A 193 -21.82 5.99 -8.05
CA GLY A 193 -22.43 4.79 -8.65
C GLY A 193 -22.67 4.87 -10.16
N ARG A 194 -22.24 5.95 -10.83
CA ARG A 194 -22.28 6.05 -12.29
C ARG A 194 -21.30 5.08 -12.96
N GLN A 195 -21.74 4.44 -14.04
CA GLN A 195 -20.97 3.38 -14.72
C GLN A 195 -20.80 3.61 -16.23
N HIS A 196 -21.59 4.49 -16.85
CA HIS A 196 -21.63 4.66 -18.32
C HIS A 196 -21.36 6.10 -18.77
N CYS A 197 -20.87 6.27 -20.00
CA CYS A 197 -20.51 7.55 -20.61
C CYS A 197 -21.64 8.58 -20.70
N SER A 198 -22.88 8.12 -20.88
CA SER A 198 -24.06 8.99 -20.92
C SER A 198 -24.29 9.76 -19.61
N GLN A 199 -23.73 9.26 -18.50
CA GLN A 199 -23.88 9.83 -17.16
C GLN A 199 -22.75 10.82 -16.82
N MET A 200 -21.72 10.92 -17.66
CA MET A 200 -20.58 11.82 -17.47
C MET A 200 -20.86 13.19 -18.08
N ARG A 201 -20.41 14.24 -17.39
CA ARG A 201 -20.52 15.65 -17.81
C ARG A 201 -19.28 16.12 -18.54
N SER A 202 -18.16 15.41 -18.43
CA SER A 202 -16.94 15.69 -19.19
C SER A 202 -16.09 14.42 -19.37
N LEU A 203 -15.19 14.45 -20.37
CA LEU A 203 -14.25 13.35 -20.62
C LEU A 203 -13.24 13.20 -19.46
N GLU A 204 -12.84 14.30 -18.82
CA GLU A 204 -11.94 14.30 -17.66
C GLU A 204 -12.62 13.67 -16.43
N GLU A 205 -13.91 13.90 -16.24
CA GLU A 205 -14.71 13.21 -15.22
C GLU A 205 -14.73 11.70 -15.52
N ALA A 206 -15.01 11.30 -16.75
CA ALA A 206 -15.02 9.88 -17.15
C ALA A 206 -13.66 9.21 -16.87
N ARG A 207 -12.55 9.86 -17.26
CA ARG A 207 -11.17 9.40 -17.00
C ARG A 207 -10.85 9.31 -15.52
N TRP A 208 -11.42 10.19 -14.71
CA TRP A 208 -11.29 10.10 -13.26
C TRP A 208 -12.07 8.90 -12.72
N PHE A 209 -13.30 8.66 -13.19
CA PHE A 209 -14.11 7.53 -12.75
C PHE A 209 -13.46 6.18 -13.08
N VAL A 210 -12.94 5.98 -14.30
CA VAL A 210 -12.24 4.74 -14.67
C VAL A 210 -11.06 4.45 -13.73
N ARG A 211 -10.33 5.49 -13.32
CA ARG A 211 -9.14 5.35 -12.46
C ARG A 211 -9.42 5.27 -10.97
N ASN A 212 -10.57 5.79 -10.50
CA ASN A 212 -10.83 5.99 -9.07
C ASN A 212 -12.10 5.29 -8.54
N CYS A 213 -12.99 4.80 -9.41
CA CYS A 213 -14.26 4.20 -9.00
C CYS A 213 -14.40 2.73 -9.42
N PRO A 214 -14.99 1.88 -8.56
CA PRO A 214 -15.25 0.48 -8.89
C PRO A 214 -16.45 0.33 -9.84
N ASN A 215 -16.49 -0.77 -10.59
CA ASN A 215 -17.60 -1.16 -11.49
C ASN A 215 -17.90 -0.21 -12.65
N THR A 216 -16.89 0.48 -13.18
CA THR A 216 -17.05 1.32 -14.38
C THR A 216 -17.18 0.48 -15.65
N LYS A 217 -18.04 0.87 -16.59
CA LYS A 217 -18.35 0.18 -17.85
C LYS A 217 -18.28 1.13 -19.05
N MET A 218 -17.26 1.98 -19.05
CA MET A 218 -17.08 3.06 -20.01
C MET A 218 -15.75 3.00 -20.76
N ASP A 219 -14.81 2.21 -20.26
CA ASP A 219 -13.55 1.85 -20.89
C ASP A 219 -13.69 0.38 -21.34
N GLY A 220 -13.85 0.18 -22.65
CA GLY A 220 -14.22 -1.11 -23.22
C GLY A 220 -13.03 -2.03 -23.42
N ASP A 221 -11.88 -1.44 -23.76
CA ASP A 221 -10.61 -2.08 -24.05
C ASP A 221 -9.58 -1.95 -22.90
N ASN A 222 -9.93 -1.22 -21.84
CA ASN A 222 -9.18 -1.07 -20.59
C ASN A 222 -7.81 -0.39 -20.78
N ASP A 223 -7.74 0.56 -21.70
CA ASP A 223 -6.53 1.33 -22.00
C ASP A 223 -6.45 2.65 -21.19
N GLY A 224 -7.48 2.98 -20.41
CA GLY A 224 -7.59 4.20 -19.62
C GLY A 224 -8.26 5.37 -20.36
N GLU A 225 -8.75 5.16 -21.59
CA GLU A 225 -9.50 6.09 -22.43
C GLU A 225 -11.00 5.73 -22.42
N PRO A 226 -11.81 6.30 -21.51
CA PRO A 226 -13.24 6.04 -21.52
C PRO A 226 -13.96 6.76 -22.66
N CYS A 227 -15.10 6.20 -23.06
CA CYS A 227 -16.07 6.84 -23.94
C CYS A 227 -15.60 7.07 -25.38
N GLU A 228 -14.64 6.30 -25.86
CA GLU A 228 -14.14 6.40 -27.24
C GLU A 228 -15.21 6.21 -28.32
N ASN A 229 -16.29 5.49 -27.99
CA ASN A 229 -17.43 5.22 -28.88
C ASN A 229 -18.57 6.26 -28.77
N ASP A 230 -18.42 7.28 -27.92
CA ASP A 230 -19.41 8.35 -27.76
C ASP A 230 -19.01 9.58 -28.60
N SER A 231 -19.80 9.91 -29.61
CA SER A 231 -19.54 11.01 -30.55
C SER A 231 -19.52 12.40 -29.92
N ARG A 232 -19.95 12.54 -28.65
CA ARG A 232 -19.87 13.82 -27.92
C ARG A 232 -18.44 14.19 -27.53
N TRP A 233 -17.52 13.22 -27.51
CA TRP A 233 -16.16 13.37 -26.99
C TRP A 233 -15.05 12.99 -27.99
N ARG A 234 -15.41 12.81 -29.27
CA ARG A 234 -14.48 12.61 -30.40
C ARG A 234 -14.12 13.92 -31.08
#